data_AF-A0A0V1MLE4-F1
#
_entry.id   AF-A0A0V1MLE4-F1
#
_cell.length_a   1.000
_cell.length_b   1.000
_cell.length_c   1.000
_cell.angle_alpha   90.00
_cell.angle_beta   90.00
_cell.angle_gamma   90.00
#
_symmetry.space_group_name_H-M   'P 1'
#
loop_
_entity.id
_entity.type
_entity.pdbx_description
1 polymer ?
#
loop_
_entity_poly.entity_id
_entity_poly.type
_entity_poly.pdbx_seq_one_letter_code
_entity_poly.pdbx_strand_id
1 'polypeptide(L)'
;MDITEEDLGRINSSKLYAPLKEQGLHSFVFDPIYDIRFFGIEKLHPFDAGKWGRVYNKLVERGYINEQHICHPREAQYDDLLIVHSKSYLSTLKWNVLIARIMEVPLLIFFPACVIDRKVLKSFRYQTGGTVLAVRLAIECGAAVNLGGGFHHCSSKSGGGFCPYADITLAIKFLFAQRLVEKVMIVDLDAHQGNGHERDFLTSTDNVYILDVYNCDIYPRDAKAKKAIRKPVEIKSQTSDQQYFTLLKKALDEAVLEFQPELVLYNAGTDSLTNDPLGNLDLSPTAILQRDELIFKTFRKSNPAVPIAMVFSGGYQRNSAERLRMALNFTQLLRKYNLPSPFSLAMYGAVGAICGIYITDWNVIIRYIPFYGNKLKEPKHYEDILQNKKRIV
;
A
#
# COMPACT_ATOMS: atom_id res chain seq x y z
N MET A 1 -4.30 24.43 -3.57
CA MET A 1 -4.18 24.20 -2.11
C MET A 1 -3.06 25.10 -1.62
N ASP A 2 -3.37 26.02 -0.70
CA ASP A 2 -2.38 27.01 -0.27
C ASP A 2 -1.62 26.43 0.93
N ILE A 3 -0.36 26.09 0.72
CA ILE A 3 0.58 25.79 1.79
C ILE A 3 0.96 27.14 2.41
N THR A 4 0.61 27.34 3.67
CA THR A 4 0.87 28.61 4.36
C THR A 4 2.33 28.71 4.80
N GLU A 5 2.81 29.91 5.13
CA GLU A 5 4.15 30.07 5.73
C GLU A 5 4.29 29.29 7.05
N GLU A 6 3.21 29.19 7.83
CA GLU A 6 3.19 28.38 9.06
C GLU A 6 3.38 26.89 8.74
N ASP A 7 2.75 26.39 7.66
CA ASP A 7 2.93 25.02 7.20
C ASP A 7 4.35 24.76 6.70
N LEU A 8 4.94 25.71 5.97
CA LEU A 8 6.36 25.61 5.57
C LEU A 8 7.28 25.55 6.79
N GLY A 9 7.03 26.38 7.81
CA GLY A 9 7.76 26.34 9.07
C GLY A 9 7.68 24.97 9.75
N ARG A 10 6.47 24.41 9.85
CA ARG A 10 6.25 23.05 10.40
C ARG A 10 7.00 21.99 9.59
N ILE A 11 6.86 22.00 8.26
CA ILE A 11 7.50 21.04 7.35
C ILE A 11 9.02 21.09 7.45
N ASN A 12 9.61 22.29 7.52
CA ASN A 12 11.05 22.46 7.66
C ASN A 12 11.59 21.98 9.02
N SER A 13 10.78 22.09 10.07
CA SER A 13 11.10 21.57 11.41
C SER A 13 10.80 20.08 11.59
N SER A 14 10.01 19.51 10.67
CA SER A 14 9.52 18.14 10.76
C SER A 14 10.68 17.15 10.74
N LYS A 15 10.51 16.10 11.51
CA LYS A 15 11.45 14.97 11.56
C LYS A 15 10.91 13.75 10.82
N LEU A 16 9.73 13.82 10.19
CA LEU A 16 9.10 12.67 9.54
C LEU A 16 9.94 12.05 8.44
N TYR A 17 10.75 12.86 7.78
CA TYR A 17 11.81 12.38 6.89
C TYR A 17 13.17 12.84 7.40
N ALA A 18 14.16 11.96 7.30
CA ALA A 18 15.56 12.31 7.41
C ALA A 18 16.26 11.82 6.14
N PRO A 19 17.15 12.62 5.52
CA PRO A 19 17.93 12.18 4.37
C PRO A 19 18.58 10.83 4.63
N LEU A 20 18.45 9.90 3.67
CA LEU A 20 19.12 8.60 3.75
C LEU A 20 20.64 8.84 3.84
N LYS A 21 21.27 8.37 4.93
CA LYS A 21 22.71 8.54 5.17
C LYS A 21 23.57 7.61 4.32
N GLU A 22 23.02 6.49 3.88
CA GLU A 22 23.68 5.50 3.03
C GLU A 22 22.70 5.08 1.92
N GLN A 23 23.21 4.90 0.70
CA GLN A 23 22.45 4.40 -0.45
C GLN A 23 22.14 2.91 -0.26
N GLY A 24 21.19 2.60 0.63
CA GLY A 24 20.65 1.27 0.83
C GLY A 24 19.36 1.04 0.03
N LEU A 25 19.04 -0.23 -0.21
CA LEU A 25 17.92 -0.73 -1.01
C LEU A 25 16.59 -0.59 -0.25
N HIS A 26 16.28 0.62 0.21
CA HIS A 26 15.20 0.88 1.15
C HIS A 26 13.87 1.20 0.45
N SER A 27 13.16 0.17 0.05
CA SER A 27 11.83 0.32 -0.57
C SER A 27 10.67 -0.07 0.34
N PHE A 28 10.92 -0.53 1.58
CA PHE A 28 9.89 -0.93 2.52
C PHE A 28 9.86 -0.03 3.74
N VAL A 29 8.70 0.51 4.08
CA VAL A 29 8.46 1.30 5.29
C VAL A 29 7.57 0.51 6.23
N PHE A 30 8.10 0.24 7.42
CA PHE A 30 7.40 -0.53 8.45
C PHE A 30 8.02 -0.28 9.83
N ASP A 31 7.19 -0.33 10.86
CA ASP A 31 7.64 -0.46 12.24
C ASP A 31 6.73 -1.43 13.00
N PRO A 32 7.26 -2.27 13.91
CA PRO A 32 6.44 -3.17 14.73
C PRO A 32 5.31 -2.45 15.51
N ILE A 33 5.43 -1.16 15.80
CA ILE A 33 4.38 -0.36 16.45
C ILE A 33 3.11 -0.20 15.60
N TYR A 34 3.17 -0.49 14.29
CA TYR A 34 2.00 -0.50 13.42
C TYR A 34 0.93 -1.48 13.90
N ASP A 35 1.35 -2.60 14.50
CA ASP A 35 0.44 -3.61 15.01
C ASP A 35 -0.21 -3.14 16.32
N ILE A 36 -1.50 -2.88 16.28
CA ILE A 36 -2.30 -2.50 17.45
C ILE A 36 -2.62 -3.75 18.25
N ARG A 37 -2.23 -3.75 19.53
CA ARG A 37 -2.59 -4.78 20.52
C ARG A 37 -3.32 -4.12 21.67
N PHE A 38 -4.62 -4.35 21.78
CA PHE A 38 -5.52 -3.68 22.72
C PHE A 38 -6.31 -4.69 23.56
N PHE A 39 -5.57 -5.45 24.37
CA PHE A 39 -6.11 -6.45 25.29
C PHE A 39 -6.97 -7.55 24.63
N GLY A 40 -6.79 -7.78 23.32
CA GLY A 40 -7.54 -8.77 22.55
C GLY A 40 -8.86 -8.25 21.96
N ILE A 41 -9.29 -7.03 22.32
CA ILE A 41 -10.51 -6.41 21.79
C ILE A 41 -10.35 -6.14 20.28
N GLU A 42 -9.13 -5.87 19.82
CA GLU A 42 -8.82 -5.69 18.41
C GLU A 42 -9.23 -6.89 17.54
N LYS A 43 -9.31 -8.10 18.12
CA LYS A 43 -9.68 -9.32 17.41
C LYS A 43 -11.19 -9.44 17.12
N LEU A 44 -12.00 -8.60 17.77
CA LEU A 44 -13.45 -8.54 17.56
C LEU A 44 -13.84 -7.59 16.41
N HIS A 45 -12.88 -6.83 15.90
CA HIS A 45 -13.10 -5.82 14.88
C HIS A 45 -12.74 -6.37 13.48
N PRO A 46 -13.48 -6.02 12.41
CA PRO A 46 -13.17 -6.48 11.05
C PRO A 46 -11.78 -6.04 10.56
N PHE A 47 -11.30 -4.87 11.00
CA PHE A 47 -9.92 -4.44 10.78
C PHE A 47 -8.94 -5.26 11.63
N ASP A 48 -8.17 -6.10 10.95
CA ASP A 48 -7.11 -6.92 11.52
C ASP A 48 -5.89 -6.06 11.90
N ALA A 49 -5.90 -5.55 13.12
CA ALA A 49 -4.96 -4.52 13.55
C ALA A 49 -3.52 -5.01 13.80
N GLY A 50 -3.27 -6.32 13.70
CA GLY A 50 -1.93 -6.94 13.78
C GLY A 50 -1.44 -7.53 12.46
N LYS A 51 -2.05 -7.15 11.34
CA LYS A 51 -1.78 -7.74 10.02
C LYS A 51 -0.39 -7.41 9.48
N TRP A 52 0.16 -6.26 9.83
CA TRP A 52 1.38 -5.71 9.23
C TRP A 52 2.64 -6.45 9.69
N GLY A 53 2.77 -6.69 11.00
CA GLY A 53 3.88 -7.49 11.53
C GLY A 53 3.88 -8.93 11.01
N ARG A 54 2.71 -9.52 10.74
CA ARG A 54 2.63 -10.84 10.09
C ARG A 54 3.12 -10.83 8.65
N VAL A 55 2.82 -9.78 7.88
CA VAL A 55 3.34 -9.62 6.52
C VAL A 55 4.86 -9.48 6.56
N TYR A 56 5.37 -8.55 7.38
CA TYR A 56 6.81 -8.34 7.56
C TYR A 56 7.54 -9.63 7.96
N ASN A 57 7.11 -10.29 9.04
CA ASN A 57 7.77 -11.49 9.55
C ASN A 57 7.83 -12.61 8.49
N LYS A 58 6.76 -12.78 7.70
CA LYS A 58 6.72 -13.77 6.62
C LYS A 58 7.62 -13.42 5.44
N LEU A 59 7.82 -12.13 5.14
CA LEU A 59 8.78 -11.70 4.11
C LEU A 59 10.22 -11.97 4.56
N VAL A 60 10.53 -11.72 5.82
CA VAL A 60 11.84 -12.00 6.43
C VAL A 60 12.11 -13.50 6.49
N GLU A 61 11.15 -14.29 7.01
CA GLU A 61 11.25 -15.75 7.12
C GLU A 61 11.54 -16.41 5.76
N ARG A 62 10.93 -15.88 4.69
CA ARG A 62 11.12 -16.39 3.32
C ARG A 62 12.33 -15.79 2.60
N GLY A 63 13.11 -14.93 3.26
CA GLY A 63 14.33 -14.34 2.71
C GLY A 63 14.09 -13.29 1.61
N TYR A 64 12.88 -12.73 1.50
CA TYR A 64 12.58 -11.69 0.51
C TYR A 64 13.05 -10.31 0.93
N ILE A 65 13.07 -10.04 2.24
CA ILE A 65 13.60 -8.82 2.83
C ILE A 65 14.38 -9.18 4.09
N ASN A 66 15.16 -8.23 4.58
CA ASN A 66 15.81 -8.28 5.88
C ASN A 66 15.74 -6.88 6.49
N GLU A 67 16.26 -6.70 7.71
CA GLU A 67 16.17 -5.41 8.41
C GLU A 67 16.83 -4.24 7.65
N GLN A 68 17.85 -4.50 6.83
CA GLN A 68 18.52 -3.47 6.03
C GLN A 68 17.63 -2.93 4.90
N HIS A 69 16.55 -3.63 4.55
CA HIS A 69 15.59 -3.19 3.54
C HIS A 69 14.43 -2.37 4.13
N ILE A 70 14.34 -2.31 5.46
CA ILE A 70 13.30 -1.57 6.17
C ILE A 70 13.78 -0.16 6.50
N CYS A 71 12.93 0.80 6.16
CA CYS A 71 13.01 2.17 6.64
C CYS A 71 12.00 2.34 7.76
N HIS A 72 12.50 2.61 8.97
CA HIS A 72 11.62 2.84 10.12
C HIS A 72 11.01 4.24 10.06
N PRO A 73 9.66 4.34 10.03
CA PRO A 73 8.96 5.61 10.12
C PRO A 73 9.11 6.26 11.49
N ARG A 74 8.91 7.57 11.54
CA ARG A 74 8.79 8.32 12.78
C ARG A 74 7.33 8.66 13.05
N GLU A 75 7.00 8.83 14.33
CA GLU A 75 5.66 9.26 14.74
C GLU A 75 5.36 10.66 14.20
N ALA A 76 4.27 10.82 13.45
CA ALA A 76 3.74 12.13 13.10
C ALA A 76 3.34 12.88 14.39
N GLN A 77 4.08 13.93 14.71
CA GLN A 77 3.82 14.75 15.89
C GLN A 77 2.63 15.68 15.65
N TYR A 78 2.17 16.33 16.71
CA TYR A 78 1.05 17.27 16.63
C TYR A 78 1.27 18.36 15.57
N ASP A 79 2.48 18.92 15.50
CA ASP A 79 2.82 19.94 14.50
C ASP A 79 2.83 19.39 13.07
N ASP A 80 3.25 18.13 12.87
CA ASP A 80 3.14 17.48 11.57
C ASP A 80 1.67 17.33 11.16
N LEU A 81 0.82 16.89 12.10
CA LEU A 81 -0.60 16.69 11.84
C LEU A 81 -1.33 18.01 11.57
N LEU A 82 -0.88 19.13 12.14
CA LEU A 82 -1.46 20.45 11.88
C LEU A 82 -1.26 20.94 10.44
N ILE A 83 -0.29 20.39 9.71
CA ILE A 83 -0.10 20.70 8.30
C ILE A 83 -1.34 20.32 7.49
N VAL A 84 -2.03 19.24 7.85
CA VAL A 84 -3.23 18.76 7.14
C VAL A 84 -4.52 19.00 7.93
N HIS A 85 -4.49 18.84 9.25
CA HIS A 85 -5.69 18.85 10.07
C HIS A 85 -5.95 20.20 10.74
N SER A 86 -7.23 20.55 10.89
CA SER A 86 -7.58 21.70 11.72
C SER A 86 -7.28 21.44 13.20
N LYS A 87 -6.87 22.49 13.93
CA LYS A 87 -6.73 22.45 15.40
C LYS A 87 -8.01 21.93 16.07
N SER A 88 -9.17 22.30 15.54
CA SER A 88 -10.47 21.84 16.03
C SER A 88 -10.70 20.34 15.83
N TYR A 89 -10.26 19.75 14.72
CA TYR A 89 -10.39 18.31 14.52
C TYR A 89 -9.42 17.56 15.43
N LEU A 90 -8.14 17.95 15.50
CA LEU A 90 -7.18 17.28 16.38
C LEU A 90 -7.57 17.36 17.86
N SER A 91 -8.18 18.47 18.31
CA SER A 91 -8.68 18.56 19.68
C SER A 91 -9.84 17.59 19.94
N THR A 92 -10.62 17.25 18.92
CA THR A 92 -11.72 16.29 19.05
C THR A 92 -11.24 14.85 19.26
N LEU A 93 -10.04 14.50 18.76
CA LEU A 93 -9.42 13.18 18.98
C LEU A 93 -8.98 12.94 20.43
N LYS A 94 -9.15 13.91 21.34
CA LYS A 94 -9.02 13.70 22.78
C LYS A 94 -10.26 13.05 23.41
N TRP A 95 -11.38 13.02 22.69
CA TRP A 95 -12.64 12.46 23.17
C TRP A 95 -12.82 11.02 22.68
N ASN A 96 -12.87 10.09 23.64
CA ASN A 96 -13.01 8.66 23.35
C ASN A 96 -14.25 8.33 22.51
N VAL A 97 -15.34 9.07 22.68
CA VAL A 97 -16.58 8.88 21.90
C VAL A 97 -16.31 9.04 20.41
N LEU A 98 -15.52 10.04 20.02
CA LEU A 98 -15.17 10.22 18.62
C LEU A 98 -14.24 9.13 18.12
N ILE A 99 -13.21 8.76 18.89
CA ILE A 99 -12.30 7.68 18.51
C ILE A 99 -13.06 6.37 18.34
N ALA A 100 -13.93 6.02 19.28
CA ALA A 100 -14.78 4.84 19.24
C ALA A 100 -15.67 4.82 17.98
N ARG A 101 -16.18 5.98 17.55
CA ARG A 101 -16.96 6.12 16.32
C ARG A 101 -16.09 5.95 15.07
N ILE A 102 -14.93 6.60 15.00
CA ILE A 102 -14.03 6.51 13.83
C ILE A 102 -13.52 5.07 13.67
N MET A 103 -13.13 4.44 14.79
CA MET A 103 -12.63 3.06 14.82
C MET A 103 -13.74 2.02 14.76
N GLU A 104 -15.02 2.41 14.86
CA GLU A 104 -16.17 1.50 15.02
C GLU A 104 -16.01 0.45 16.14
N VAL A 105 -15.35 0.85 17.24
CA VAL A 105 -15.18 0.03 18.45
C VAL A 105 -15.81 0.76 19.64
N PRO A 106 -17.10 0.55 19.93
CA PRO A 106 -17.81 1.21 21.04
C PRO A 106 -17.13 1.01 22.40
N LEU A 107 -16.46 -0.13 22.62
CA LEU A 107 -15.77 -0.46 23.86
C LEU A 107 -14.66 0.54 24.22
N LEU A 108 -14.08 1.25 23.25
CA LEU A 108 -13.04 2.24 23.50
C LEU A 108 -13.51 3.38 24.42
N ILE A 109 -14.82 3.65 24.49
CA ILE A 109 -15.38 4.72 25.33
C ILE A 109 -14.98 4.53 26.81
N PHE A 110 -14.88 3.28 27.28
CA PHE A 110 -14.65 2.95 28.68
C PHE A 110 -13.18 2.95 29.12
N PHE A 111 -12.24 3.18 28.20
CA PHE A 111 -10.81 3.16 28.52
C PHE A 111 -10.28 4.58 28.81
N PRO A 112 -9.25 4.73 29.65
CA PRO A 112 -8.61 6.04 29.83
C PRO A 112 -8.03 6.55 28.50
N ALA A 113 -8.22 7.85 28.20
CA ALA A 113 -7.81 8.45 26.94
C ALA A 113 -6.30 8.26 26.64
N CYS A 114 -5.44 8.30 27.66
CA CYS A 114 -4.00 8.05 27.51
C CYS A 114 -3.67 6.63 27.06
N VAL A 115 -4.50 5.64 27.42
CA VAL A 115 -4.33 4.24 27.01
C VAL A 115 -4.71 4.09 25.54
N ILE A 116 -5.82 4.70 25.12
CA ILE A 116 -6.26 4.70 23.71
C ILE A 116 -5.23 5.42 22.85
N ASP A 117 -4.75 6.58 23.29
CA ASP A 117 -3.71 7.32 22.57
C ASP A 117 -2.45 6.46 22.38
N ARG A 118 -1.93 5.89 23.47
CA ARG A 118 -0.68 5.11 23.44
C ARG A 118 -0.80 3.80 22.67
N LYS A 119 -1.95 3.13 22.71
CA LYS A 119 -2.12 1.77 22.18
C LYS A 119 -2.80 1.72 20.81
N VAL A 120 -3.57 2.75 20.44
CA VAL A 120 -4.33 2.81 19.19
C VAL A 120 -3.81 3.97 18.33
N LEU A 121 -4.01 5.22 18.76
CA LEU A 121 -3.72 6.39 17.92
C LEU A 121 -2.24 6.53 17.58
N LYS A 122 -1.34 6.15 18.51
CA LYS A 122 0.10 6.15 18.26
C LYS A 122 0.48 5.29 17.06
N SER A 123 -0.08 4.10 16.93
CA SER A 123 0.15 3.21 15.77
C SER A 123 -0.30 3.86 14.46
N PHE A 124 -1.42 4.58 14.46
CA PHE A 124 -1.88 5.34 13.30
C PHE A 124 -0.94 6.52 12.98
N ARG A 125 -0.42 7.24 13.98
CA ARG A 125 0.55 8.34 13.75
C ARG A 125 1.87 7.86 13.15
N TYR A 126 2.34 6.67 13.53
CA TYR A 126 3.51 6.04 12.89
C TYR A 126 3.22 5.66 11.44
N GLN A 127 2.05 5.08 11.17
CA GLN A 127 1.64 4.78 9.79
C GLN A 127 1.52 6.05 8.94
N THR A 128 0.99 7.14 9.50
CA THR A 128 0.93 8.46 8.85
C THR A 128 2.31 8.99 8.50
N GLY A 129 3.26 8.95 9.46
CA GLY A 129 4.65 9.31 9.18
C GLY A 129 5.31 8.39 8.14
N GLY A 130 4.93 7.11 8.12
CA GLY A 130 5.38 6.15 7.12
C GLY A 130 4.92 6.45 5.70
N THR A 131 3.73 7.01 5.51
CA THR A 131 3.25 7.43 4.19
C THR A 131 4.06 8.63 3.68
N VAL A 132 4.39 9.59 4.55
CA VAL A 132 5.31 10.70 4.22
C VAL A 132 6.71 10.18 3.86
N LEU A 133 7.23 9.21 4.61
CA LEU A 133 8.51 8.58 4.31
C LEU A 133 8.48 7.80 2.98
N ALA A 134 7.41 7.05 2.71
CA ALA A 134 7.27 6.25 1.50
C ALA A 134 7.20 7.11 0.23
N VAL A 135 6.49 8.25 0.22
CA VAL A 135 6.50 9.13 -0.95
C VAL A 135 7.88 9.70 -1.23
N ARG A 136 8.65 10.00 -0.19
CA ARG A 136 10.01 10.51 -0.33
C ARG A 136 10.97 9.44 -0.85
N LEU A 137 10.88 8.22 -0.31
CA LEU A 137 11.64 7.07 -0.79
C LEU A 137 11.28 6.72 -2.24
N ALA A 138 10.01 6.85 -2.64
CA ALA A 138 9.61 6.59 -4.02
C ALA A 138 10.31 7.55 -4.99
N ILE A 139 10.46 8.84 -4.64
CA ILE A 139 11.19 9.81 -5.46
C ILE A 139 12.67 9.41 -5.59
N GLU A 140 13.29 8.99 -4.49
CA GLU A 140 14.73 8.66 -4.44
C GLU A 140 15.06 7.30 -5.07
N CYS A 141 14.18 6.31 -4.91
CA CYS A 141 14.40 4.92 -5.32
C CYS A 141 13.55 4.50 -6.53
N GLY A 142 12.66 5.35 -7.03
CA GLY A 142 11.69 5.04 -8.10
C GLY A 142 10.45 4.26 -7.64
N ALA A 143 10.52 3.50 -6.55
CA ALA A 143 9.34 2.98 -5.86
C ALA A 143 9.61 2.66 -4.38
N ALA A 144 8.58 2.84 -3.56
CA ALA A 144 8.57 2.45 -2.15
C ALA A 144 7.16 2.05 -1.71
N VAL A 145 7.07 1.24 -0.67
CA VAL A 145 5.81 0.81 -0.06
C VAL A 145 5.80 1.10 1.42
N ASN A 146 4.75 1.75 1.92
CA ASN A 146 4.40 1.71 3.33
C ASN A 146 3.49 0.49 3.55
N LEU A 147 3.92 -0.44 4.39
CA LEU A 147 3.09 -1.63 4.67
C LEU A 147 1.76 -1.23 5.31
N GLY A 148 1.69 -0.11 6.02
CA GLY A 148 0.45 0.46 6.56
C GLY A 148 -0.02 1.69 5.79
N GLY A 149 -0.75 2.57 6.48
CA GLY A 149 -1.26 3.82 5.88
C GLY A 149 -2.38 3.57 4.88
N GLY A 150 -2.61 4.55 3.99
CA GLY A 150 -3.73 4.53 3.05
C GLY A 150 -5.05 4.86 3.72
N PHE A 151 -5.04 5.81 4.66
CA PHE A 151 -6.22 6.17 5.46
C PHE A 151 -7.17 7.08 4.68
N HIS A 152 -7.62 6.58 3.53
CA HIS A 152 -8.31 7.34 2.49
C HIS A 152 -9.69 7.88 2.90
N HIS A 153 -10.24 7.48 4.05
CA HIS A 153 -11.50 8.00 4.57
C HIS A 153 -11.35 9.22 5.49
N CYS A 154 -10.14 9.51 5.96
CA CYS A 154 -9.90 10.70 6.78
C CYS A 154 -9.63 11.92 5.89
N SER A 155 -10.32 13.02 6.18
CA SER A 155 -10.03 14.34 5.63
C SER A 155 -9.35 15.23 6.68
N SER A 156 -8.93 16.42 6.26
CA SER A 156 -8.41 17.50 7.12
C SER A 156 -9.30 17.84 8.32
N LYS A 157 -10.63 17.63 8.23
CA LYS A 157 -11.58 18.06 9.26
C LYS A 157 -12.37 16.92 9.91
N SER A 158 -12.25 15.69 9.41
CA SER A 158 -13.01 14.55 9.93
C SER A 158 -12.37 13.21 9.59
N GLY A 159 -12.28 12.32 10.58
CA GLY A 159 -12.02 10.90 10.39
C GLY A 159 -13.30 10.07 10.24
N GLY A 160 -13.15 8.87 9.69
CA GLY A 160 -14.22 7.88 9.49
C GLY A 160 -13.66 6.59 8.89
N GLY A 161 -14.43 5.51 8.83
CA GLY A 161 -14.03 4.25 8.19
C GLY A 161 -12.64 3.75 8.63
N PHE A 162 -12.41 3.69 9.95
CA PHE A 162 -11.14 3.28 10.56
C PHE A 162 -9.94 4.22 10.34
N CYS A 163 -10.17 5.40 9.75
CA CYS A 163 -9.13 6.36 9.38
C CYS A 163 -9.17 7.60 10.30
N PRO A 164 -8.24 7.75 11.26
CA PRO A 164 -8.20 8.90 12.16
C PRO A 164 -7.34 10.07 11.65
N TYR A 165 -6.40 9.83 10.73
CA TYR A 165 -5.46 10.83 10.22
C TYR A 165 -5.39 10.76 8.69
N ALA A 166 -5.32 11.92 8.03
CA ALA A 166 -5.31 12.06 6.57
C ALA A 166 -3.87 11.94 6.02
N ASP A 167 -3.32 10.73 6.06
CA ASP A 167 -1.91 10.47 5.72
C ASP A 167 -1.58 10.72 4.24
N ILE A 168 -2.48 10.35 3.32
CA ILE A 168 -2.36 10.62 1.88
C ILE A 168 -2.24 12.13 1.62
N THR A 169 -3.20 12.90 2.15
CA THR A 169 -3.21 14.36 2.00
C THR A 169 -1.96 15.00 2.63
N LEU A 170 -1.54 14.51 3.81
CA LEU A 170 -0.32 14.99 4.48
C LEU A 170 0.92 14.76 3.61
N ALA A 171 1.10 13.55 3.09
CA ALA A 171 2.25 13.20 2.26
C ALA A 171 2.34 14.09 1.01
N ILE A 172 1.21 14.34 0.34
CA ILE A 172 1.17 15.24 -0.82
C ILE A 172 1.52 16.69 -0.45
N LYS A 173 1.06 17.20 0.71
CA LYS A 173 1.45 18.52 1.20
C LYS A 173 2.96 18.63 1.41
N PHE A 174 3.59 17.60 1.98
CA PHE A 174 5.05 17.55 2.15
C PHE A 174 5.78 17.62 0.80
N LEU A 175 5.32 16.85 -0.20
CA LEU A 175 5.91 16.84 -1.55
C LEU A 175 5.89 18.23 -2.20
N PHE A 176 4.74 18.91 -2.17
CA PHE A 176 4.57 20.22 -2.76
C PHE A 176 5.33 21.31 -2.00
N ALA A 177 5.31 21.28 -0.67
CA ALA A 177 6.03 22.26 0.15
C ALA A 177 7.54 22.22 -0.08
N GLN A 178 8.09 21.02 -0.25
CA GLN A 178 9.50 20.78 -0.52
C GLN A 178 9.86 20.90 -2.01
N ARG A 179 8.88 21.22 -2.88
CA ARG A 179 9.03 21.35 -4.34
C ARG A 179 9.70 20.13 -4.99
N LEU A 180 9.35 18.94 -4.52
CA LEU A 180 9.91 17.70 -5.07
C LEU A 180 9.19 17.26 -6.34
N VAL A 181 7.91 17.60 -6.43
CA VAL A 181 7.03 17.42 -7.59
C VAL A 181 6.01 18.56 -7.60
N GLU A 182 5.44 18.83 -8.76
CA GLU A 182 4.33 19.76 -8.98
C GLU A 182 3.02 19.01 -9.24
N LYS A 183 3.08 17.79 -9.81
CA LYS A 183 1.91 16.98 -10.17
C LYS A 183 1.93 15.59 -9.54
N VAL A 184 0.95 15.31 -8.69
CA VAL A 184 0.73 14.00 -8.07
C VAL A 184 -0.57 13.36 -8.56
N MET A 185 -0.51 12.11 -8.99
CA MET A 185 -1.71 11.31 -9.25
C MET A 185 -1.96 10.37 -8.08
N ILE A 186 -3.16 10.43 -7.51
CA ILE A 186 -3.68 9.43 -6.60
C ILE A 186 -4.40 8.39 -7.46
N VAL A 187 -3.97 7.14 -7.36
CA VAL A 187 -4.66 5.98 -7.93
C VAL A 187 -5.20 5.20 -6.75
N ASP A 188 -6.51 5.29 -6.51
CA ASP A 188 -7.18 4.56 -5.44
C ASP A 188 -7.93 3.35 -6.00
N LEU A 189 -7.49 2.15 -5.60
CA LEU A 189 -8.08 0.87 -5.99
C LEU A 189 -8.57 0.05 -4.78
N ASP A 190 -8.78 0.72 -3.65
CA ASP A 190 -9.59 0.21 -2.54
C ASP A 190 -11.04 0.03 -3.00
N ALA A 191 -11.78 -0.93 -2.43
CA ALA A 191 -13.17 -1.17 -2.83
C ALA A 191 -14.09 0.01 -2.47
N HIS A 192 -13.73 0.80 -1.46
CA HIS A 192 -14.51 1.96 -1.00
C HIS A 192 -14.01 3.25 -1.68
N GLN A 193 -14.93 4.18 -1.91
CA GLN A 193 -14.57 5.52 -2.40
C GLN A 193 -13.63 6.24 -1.41
N GLY A 194 -12.53 6.81 -1.91
CA GLY A 194 -11.50 7.55 -1.17
C GLY A 194 -11.92 8.94 -0.66
N ASN A 195 -13.11 9.05 -0.08
CA ASN A 195 -13.79 10.31 0.24
C ASN A 195 -13.01 11.28 1.16
N GLY A 196 -11.99 10.83 1.89
CA GLY A 196 -11.15 11.66 2.75
C GLY A 196 -10.28 12.60 1.94
N HIS A 197 -9.40 12.05 1.11
CA HIS A 197 -8.49 12.84 0.28
C HIS A 197 -9.24 13.58 -0.84
N GLU A 198 -10.33 13.00 -1.36
CA GLU A 198 -11.23 13.70 -2.30
C GLU A 198 -11.79 15.01 -1.72
N ARG A 199 -12.27 15.00 -0.47
CA ARG A 199 -12.76 16.22 0.19
C ARG A 199 -11.65 17.26 0.35
N ASP A 200 -10.44 16.82 0.67
CA ASP A 200 -9.29 17.70 0.86
C ASP A 200 -8.82 18.34 -0.47
N PHE A 201 -8.95 17.63 -1.58
CA PHE A 201 -8.53 18.08 -2.91
C PHE A 201 -9.68 18.55 -3.81
N LEU A 202 -10.87 18.80 -3.24
CA LEU A 202 -12.08 19.20 -3.99
C LEU A 202 -11.89 20.42 -4.91
N THR A 203 -11.00 21.34 -4.57
CA THR A 203 -10.69 22.55 -5.36
C THR A 203 -9.33 22.49 -6.05
N SER A 204 -8.58 21.39 -5.92
CA SER A 204 -7.24 21.26 -6.49
C SER A 204 -7.31 20.54 -7.83
N THR A 205 -7.37 21.32 -8.92
CA THR A 205 -7.54 20.76 -10.27
C THR A 205 -6.21 20.56 -11.00
N ASP A 206 -5.18 21.33 -10.72
CA ASP A 206 -4.04 21.38 -11.66
C ASP A 206 -2.86 20.51 -11.19
N ASN A 207 -2.72 20.33 -9.88
CA ASN A 207 -1.57 19.69 -9.26
C ASN A 207 -1.87 18.30 -8.68
N VAL A 208 -3.16 17.95 -8.50
CA VAL A 208 -3.59 16.64 -7.99
C VAL A 208 -4.62 16.04 -8.93
N TYR A 209 -4.38 14.80 -9.36
CA TYR A 209 -5.32 14.03 -10.16
C TYR A 209 -5.78 12.81 -9.37
N ILE A 210 -7.09 12.61 -9.27
CA ILE A 210 -7.66 11.45 -8.58
C ILE A 210 -8.31 10.53 -9.62
N LEU A 211 -7.78 9.33 -9.73
CA LEU A 211 -8.41 8.17 -10.35
C LEU A 211 -8.84 7.25 -9.22
N ASP A 212 -10.14 7.00 -9.11
CA ASP A 212 -10.71 6.13 -8.08
C ASP A 212 -11.61 5.07 -8.73
N VAL A 213 -11.32 3.80 -8.46
CA VAL A 213 -12.10 2.64 -8.92
C VAL A 213 -12.74 1.95 -7.72
N TYR A 214 -14.00 2.28 -7.45
CA TYR A 214 -14.68 1.86 -6.23
C TYR A 214 -16.06 1.24 -6.50
N ASN A 215 -16.50 0.40 -5.56
CA ASN A 215 -17.86 -0.14 -5.54
C ASN A 215 -18.83 0.96 -5.10
N CYS A 216 -19.65 1.45 -6.02
CA CYS A 216 -20.59 2.55 -5.74
C CYS A 216 -21.81 2.15 -4.92
N ASP A 217 -21.99 0.86 -4.60
CA ASP A 217 -23.11 0.35 -3.80
C ASP A 217 -22.83 0.39 -2.28
N ILE A 218 -21.58 0.58 -1.86
CA ILE A 218 -21.14 0.48 -0.45
C ILE A 218 -20.71 1.83 0.15
N TYR A 219 -20.37 1.83 1.44
CA TYR A 219 -19.83 3.02 2.12
C TYR A 219 -18.70 3.65 1.28
N PRO A 220 -18.58 4.99 1.21
CA PRO A 220 -19.32 6.04 1.90
C PRO A 220 -20.48 6.69 1.12
N ARG A 221 -20.57 6.51 -0.20
CA ARG A 221 -21.52 7.20 -1.10
C ARG A 221 -21.49 8.74 -0.97
N ASP A 222 -20.30 9.33 -0.86
CA ASP A 222 -20.16 10.77 -0.72
C ASP A 222 -20.15 11.48 -2.08
N ALA A 223 -21.34 11.89 -2.52
CA ALA A 223 -21.53 12.60 -3.79
C ALA A 223 -20.85 13.98 -3.84
N LYS A 224 -20.53 14.60 -2.70
CA LYS A 224 -19.82 15.88 -2.66
C LYS A 224 -18.34 15.66 -2.89
N ALA A 225 -17.75 14.69 -2.19
CA ALA A 225 -16.34 14.31 -2.34
C ALA A 225 -16.04 13.83 -3.76
N LYS A 226 -16.95 13.03 -4.35
CA LYS A 226 -16.86 12.49 -5.70
C LYS A 226 -16.55 13.54 -6.78
N LYS A 227 -16.95 14.80 -6.59
CA LYS A 227 -16.66 15.90 -7.53
C LYS A 227 -15.18 16.21 -7.69
N ALA A 228 -14.34 15.77 -6.74
CA ALA A 228 -12.88 15.88 -6.82
C ALA A 228 -12.26 14.80 -7.73
N ILE A 229 -12.98 13.69 -7.95
CA ILE A 229 -12.48 12.58 -8.76
C ILE A 229 -12.54 12.98 -10.22
N ARG A 230 -11.37 13.12 -10.85
CA ARG A 230 -11.27 13.47 -12.27
C ARG A 230 -11.50 12.25 -13.16
N LYS A 231 -11.12 11.06 -12.70
CA LYS A 231 -11.43 9.78 -13.36
C LYS A 231 -12.17 8.83 -12.43
N PRO A 232 -13.49 9.01 -12.21
CA PRO A 232 -14.29 8.08 -11.43
C PRO A 232 -14.61 6.84 -12.26
N VAL A 233 -14.36 5.65 -11.69
CA VAL A 233 -14.76 4.36 -12.27
C VAL A 233 -15.66 3.66 -11.26
N GLU A 234 -16.96 3.91 -11.37
CA GLU A 234 -17.95 3.28 -10.52
C GLU A 234 -18.23 1.86 -10.99
N ILE A 235 -17.81 0.90 -10.18
CA ILE A 235 -18.10 -0.52 -10.38
C ILE A 235 -19.21 -0.98 -9.42
N LYS A 236 -19.79 -2.14 -9.72
CA LYS A 236 -20.89 -2.73 -8.96
C LYS A 236 -20.42 -3.90 -8.13
N SER A 237 -21.19 -4.22 -7.11
CA SER A 237 -20.95 -5.44 -6.33
C SER A 237 -20.85 -6.67 -7.23
N GLN A 238 -19.95 -7.59 -6.89
CA GLN A 238 -19.67 -8.80 -7.69
C GLN A 238 -19.12 -8.52 -9.11
N THR A 239 -18.50 -7.35 -9.35
CA THR A 239 -17.78 -7.10 -10.60
C THR A 239 -16.68 -8.14 -10.79
N SER A 240 -16.65 -8.77 -11.97
CA SER A 240 -15.68 -9.81 -12.33
C SER A 240 -14.31 -9.22 -12.68
N ASP A 241 -13.27 -10.07 -12.59
CA ASP A 241 -11.90 -9.75 -13.03
C ASP A 241 -11.87 -9.09 -14.42
N GLN A 242 -12.53 -9.68 -15.42
CA GLN A 242 -12.49 -9.19 -16.80
C GLN A 242 -13.10 -7.80 -16.95
N GLN A 243 -14.25 -7.57 -16.31
CA GLN A 243 -14.91 -6.27 -16.35
C GLN A 243 -14.06 -5.22 -15.63
N TYR A 244 -13.52 -5.55 -14.46
CA TYR A 244 -12.65 -4.68 -13.68
C TYR A 244 -11.44 -4.23 -14.50
N PHE A 245 -10.71 -5.17 -15.12
CA PHE A 245 -9.51 -4.84 -15.91
C PHE A 245 -9.82 -4.04 -17.18
N THR A 246 -10.96 -4.30 -17.82
CA THR A 246 -11.39 -3.53 -19.00
C THR A 246 -11.56 -2.06 -18.64
N LEU A 247 -12.23 -1.80 -17.51
CA LEU A 247 -12.49 -0.44 -17.02
C LEU A 247 -11.22 0.23 -16.49
N LEU A 248 -10.44 -0.48 -15.67
CA LEU A 248 -9.20 0.04 -15.09
C LEU A 248 -8.18 0.41 -16.17
N LYS A 249 -7.96 -0.45 -17.16
CA LYS A 249 -7.01 -0.18 -18.23
C LYS A 249 -7.40 1.07 -19.02
N LYS A 250 -8.67 1.17 -19.41
CA LYS A 250 -9.20 2.35 -20.11
C LYS A 250 -8.99 3.62 -19.28
N ALA A 251 -9.33 3.58 -17.99
CA ALA A 251 -9.21 4.72 -17.10
C ALA A 251 -7.75 5.16 -16.92
N LEU A 252 -6.81 4.21 -16.79
CA LEU A 252 -5.38 4.49 -16.69
C LEU A 252 -4.82 5.12 -17.97
N ASP A 253 -5.16 4.56 -19.14
CA ASP A 253 -4.70 5.08 -20.43
C ASP A 253 -5.17 6.54 -20.62
N GLU A 254 -6.42 6.84 -20.28
CA GLU A 254 -6.97 8.21 -20.33
C GLU A 254 -6.31 9.13 -19.30
N ALA A 255 -6.14 8.69 -18.05
CA ALA A 255 -5.58 9.52 -16.97
C ALA A 255 -4.11 9.89 -17.22
N VAL A 256 -3.31 8.96 -17.75
CA VAL A 256 -1.90 9.21 -18.11
C VAL A 256 -1.79 10.27 -19.20
N LEU A 257 -2.62 10.15 -20.25
CA LEU A 257 -2.64 11.13 -21.34
C LEU A 257 -3.05 12.52 -20.86
N GLU A 258 -4.01 12.59 -19.95
CA GLU A 258 -4.57 13.85 -19.45
C GLU A 258 -3.62 14.60 -18.50
N PHE A 259 -2.93 13.90 -17.60
CA PHE A 259 -2.28 14.55 -16.45
C PHE A 259 -0.75 14.49 -16.43
N GLN A 260 -0.15 13.41 -16.92
CA GLN A 260 1.30 13.17 -16.91
C GLN A 260 1.92 13.46 -15.52
N PRO A 261 1.63 12.64 -14.49
CA PRO A 261 2.10 12.88 -13.13
C PRO A 261 3.62 12.74 -13.00
N GLU A 262 4.19 13.41 -12.00
CA GLU A 262 5.59 13.25 -11.62
C GLU A 262 5.77 12.27 -10.45
N LEU A 263 4.68 11.94 -9.75
CA LEU A 263 4.62 10.86 -8.77
C LEU A 263 3.21 10.26 -8.73
N VAL A 264 3.14 8.95 -8.55
CA VAL A 264 1.89 8.22 -8.27
C VAL A 264 1.86 7.78 -6.82
N LEU A 265 0.82 8.20 -6.09
CA LEU A 265 0.47 7.62 -4.79
C LEU A 265 -0.61 6.57 -5.03
N TYR A 266 -0.21 5.29 -4.92
CA TYR A 266 -1.05 4.15 -5.21
C TYR A 266 -1.65 3.56 -3.93
N ASN A 267 -2.95 3.75 -3.72
CA ASN A 267 -3.71 3.16 -2.63
C ASN A 267 -4.21 1.77 -3.04
N ALA A 268 -3.53 0.72 -2.56
CA ALA A 268 -3.63 -0.63 -3.07
C ALA A 268 -4.50 -1.56 -2.20
N GLY A 269 -5.64 -1.08 -1.72
CA GLY A 269 -6.56 -1.84 -0.84
C GLY A 269 -6.89 -3.24 -1.36
N THR A 270 -7.00 -4.24 -0.47
CA THR A 270 -7.33 -5.63 -0.84
C THR A 270 -8.74 -6.05 -0.51
N ASP A 271 -9.59 -5.12 -0.07
CA ASP A 271 -10.98 -5.39 0.22
C ASP A 271 -11.84 -5.59 -1.03
N SER A 272 -11.27 -5.37 -2.22
CA SER A 272 -11.86 -5.76 -3.49
C SER A 272 -11.78 -7.27 -3.78
N LEU A 273 -11.08 -8.05 -2.96
CA LEU A 273 -10.96 -9.50 -3.12
C LEU A 273 -12.29 -10.23 -2.87
N THR A 274 -12.55 -11.29 -3.63
CA THR A 274 -13.63 -12.25 -3.38
C THR A 274 -13.66 -12.68 -1.90
N ASN A 275 -14.84 -12.66 -1.29
CA ASN A 275 -15.10 -12.98 0.12
C ASN A 275 -14.52 -11.99 1.16
N ASP A 276 -14.02 -10.83 0.76
CA ASP A 276 -13.79 -9.76 1.74
C ASP A 276 -15.14 -9.32 2.35
N PRO A 277 -15.23 -9.16 3.68
CA PRO A 277 -16.50 -8.89 4.34
C PRO A 277 -17.06 -7.49 4.10
N LEU A 278 -16.26 -6.53 3.60
CA LEU A 278 -16.68 -5.12 3.46
C LEU A 278 -16.76 -4.65 2.00
N GLY A 279 -15.83 -5.06 1.12
CA GLY A 279 -15.77 -4.49 -0.24
C GLY A 279 -16.79 -5.03 -1.25
N ASN A 280 -17.36 -6.23 -1.02
CA ASN A 280 -18.42 -6.84 -1.84
C ASN A 280 -18.14 -6.92 -3.36
N LEU A 281 -16.86 -7.05 -3.73
CA LEU A 281 -16.40 -7.31 -5.10
C LEU A 281 -15.97 -8.78 -5.24
N ASP A 282 -15.72 -9.22 -6.47
CA ASP A 282 -15.37 -10.61 -6.79
C ASP A 282 -14.03 -10.71 -7.53
N LEU A 283 -13.02 -9.96 -7.06
CA LEU A 283 -11.68 -10.06 -7.64
C LEU A 283 -10.92 -11.27 -7.11
N SER A 284 -10.37 -12.05 -8.03
CA SER A 284 -9.52 -13.17 -7.66
C SER A 284 -8.18 -12.71 -7.07
N PRO A 285 -7.50 -13.53 -6.25
CA PRO A 285 -6.12 -13.27 -5.83
C PRO A 285 -5.17 -12.94 -6.98
N THR A 286 -5.32 -13.63 -8.12
CA THR A 286 -4.51 -13.39 -9.31
C THR A 286 -4.80 -12.02 -9.90
N ALA A 287 -6.06 -11.58 -9.91
CA ALA A 287 -6.43 -10.25 -10.36
C ALA A 287 -5.81 -9.14 -9.49
N ILE A 288 -5.73 -9.30 -8.17
CA ILE A 288 -5.04 -8.31 -7.32
C ILE A 288 -3.55 -8.17 -7.73
N LEU A 289 -2.87 -9.27 -8.02
CA LEU A 289 -1.46 -9.23 -8.45
C LEU A 289 -1.31 -8.57 -9.84
N GLN A 290 -2.18 -8.92 -10.77
CA GLN A 290 -2.21 -8.34 -12.12
C GLN A 290 -2.58 -6.85 -12.12
N ARG A 291 -3.43 -6.42 -11.18
CA ARG A 291 -3.80 -5.02 -10.95
C ARG A 291 -2.56 -4.22 -10.55
N ASP A 292 -1.84 -4.68 -9.54
CA ASP A 292 -0.60 -4.02 -9.09
C ASP A 292 0.45 -3.99 -10.22
N GLU A 293 0.59 -5.09 -10.96
CA GLU A 293 1.49 -5.15 -12.12
C GLU A 293 1.11 -4.15 -13.21
N LEU A 294 -0.20 -3.98 -13.48
CA LEU A 294 -0.70 -3.03 -14.47
C LEU A 294 -0.32 -1.60 -14.08
N ILE A 295 -0.48 -1.20 -12.80
CA ILE A 295 -0.06 0.11 -12.30
C ILE A 295 1.43 0.33 -12.53
N PHE A 296 2.27 -0.62 -12.09
CA PHE A 296 3.72 -0.51 -12.29
C PHE A 296 4.10 -0.46 -13.76
N LYS A 297 3.45 -1.26 -14.62
CA LYS A 297 3.68 -1.24 -16.06
C LYS A 297 3.34 0.11 -16.67
N THR A 298 2.22 0.70 -16.31
CA THR A 298 1.76 1.98 -16.84
C THR A 298 2.74 3.10 -16.50
N PHE A 299 3.19 3.19 -15.25
CA PHE A 299 3.99 4.33 -14.78
C PHE A 299 5.50 4.11 -14.80
N ARG A 300 6.00 2.87 -14.66
CA ARG A 300 7.45 2.61 -14.74
C ARG A 300 7.97 2.43 -16.16
N LYS A 301 7.09 2.18 -17.14
CA LYS A 301 7.46 2.16 -18.57
C LYS A 301 7.24 3.49 -19.29
N SER A 302 6.66 4.49 -18.63
CA SER A 302 6.57 5.83 -19.21
C SER A 302 7.96 6.43 -19.40
N ASN A 303 8.06 7.48 -20.22
CA ASN A 303 9.29 8.24 -20.41
C ASN A 303 9.02 9.74 -20.13
N PRO A 304 9.53 10.30 -19.03
CA PRO A 304 10.32 9.65 -17.99
C PRO A 304 9.50 8.63 -17.16
N ALA A 305 10.19 7.70 -16.50
CA ALA A 305 9.54 6.71 -15.64
C ALA A 305 9.06 7.36 -14.34
N VAL A 306 7.77 7.26 -14.04
CA VAL A 306 7.13 7.95 -12.90
C VAL A 306 7.28 7.15 -11.59
N PRO A 307 7.83 7.75 -10.52
CA PRO A 307 7.89 7.15 -9.19
C PRO A 307 6.54 6.65 -8.64
N ILE A 308 6.54 5.53 -7.91
CA ILE A 308 5.33 4.96 -7.29
C ILE A 308 5.53 4.80 -5.79
N ALA A 309 4.72 5.52 -5.00
CA ALA A 309 4.58 5.31 -3.56
C ALA A 309 3.32 4.49 -3.30
N MET A 310 3.48 3.27 -2.80
CA MET A 310 2.39 2.34 -2.56
C MET A 310 2.02 2.30 -1.07
N VAL A 311 0.72 2.23 -0.76
CA VAL A 311 0.18 1.99 0.58
C VAL A 311 -0.83 0.85 0.50
N PHE A 312 -0.92 0.00 1.52
CA PHE A 312 -1.76 -1.20 1.45
C PHE A 312 -3.23 -1.01 1.87
N SER A 313 -3.58 0.03 2.64
CA SER A 313 -4.99 0.38 2.95
C SER A 313 -5.84 -0.77 3.55
N GLY A 314 -7.10 -0.86 3.10
CA GLY A 314 -8.14 -1.81 3.45
C GLY A 314 -7.83 -3.25 3.09
N GLY A 315 -8.71 -4.14 3.54
CA GLY A 315 -8.53 -5.59 3.47
C GLY A 315 -8.78 -6.22 4.83
N TYR A 316 -9.89 -6.93 4.92
CA TYR A 316 -10.54 -7.32 6.18
C TYR A 316 -10.71 -8.82 6.32
N GLN A 317 -10.20 -9.58 5.34
CA GLN A 317 -10.02 -11.02 5.49
C GLN A 317 -9.09 -11.34 6.66
N ARG A 318 -9.50 -12.29 7.50
CA ARG A 318 -8.73 -12.74 8.68
C ARG A 318 -7.36 -13.31 8.31
N ASN A 319 -7.21 -13.88 7.12
CA ASN A 319 -5.94 -14.42 6.66
C ASN A 319 -5.09 -13.29 6.03
N SER A 320 -3.89 -13.08 6.55
CA SER A 320 -2.92 -12.13 5.98
C SER A 320 -2.21 -12.65 4.73
N ALA A 321 -2.60 -13.81 4.18
CA ALA A 321 -1.96 -14.43 3.02
C ALA A 321 -1.99 -13.54 1.78
N GLU A 322 -3.10 -12.85 1.50
CA GLU A 322 -3.20 -12.00 0.31
C GLU A 322 -2.33 -10.74 0.43
N ARG A 323 -2.26 -10.15 1.61
CA ARG A 323 -1.34 -9.03 1.88
C ARG A 323 0.13 -9.45 1.80
N LEU A 324 0.46 -10.67 2.26
CA LEU A 324 1.78 -11.23 2.01
C LEU A 324 2.04 -11.37 0.51
N ARG A 325 1.08 -11.91 -0.26
CA ARG A 325 1.21 -12.06 -1.72
C ARG A 325 1.45 -10.72 -2.41
N MET A 326 0.76 -9.67 -2.00
CA MET A 326 1.04 -8.32 -2.49
C MET A 326 2.45 -7.84 -2.17
N ALA A 327 2.89 -7.99 -0.92
CA ALA A 327 4.23 -7.55 -0.55
C ALA A 327 5.31 -8.35 -1.32
N LEU A 328 5.09 -9.64 -1.54
CA LEU A 328 5.92 -10.47 -2.41
C LEU A 328 5.87 -9.99 -3.86
N ASN A 329 4.69 -9.66 -4.39
CA ASN A 329 4.53 -9.12 -5.73
C ASN A 329 5.30 -7.81 -5.89
N PHE A 330 5.23 -6.92 -4.90
CA PHE A 330 6.03 -5.69 -4.89
C PHE A 330 7.54 -5.98 -4.96
N THR A 331 8.07 -6.96 -4.21
CA THR A 331 9.50 -7.35 -4.38
C THR A 331 9.83 -7.81 -5.81
N GLN A 332 8.92 -8.52 -6.47
CA GLN A 332 9.10 -8.97 -7.85
C GLN A 332 9.03 -7.80 -8.83
N LEU A 333 8.14 -6.83 -8.58
CA LEU A 333 7.99 -5.62 -9.39
C LEU A 333 9.25 -4.73 -9.28
N LEU A 334 9.81 -4.55 -8.08
CA LEU A 334 11.08 -3.84 -7.91
C LEU A 334 12.18 -4.44 -8.80
N ARG A 335 12.32 -5.77 -8.77
CA ARG A 335 13.28 -6.50 -9.62
C ARG A 335 12.97 -6.33 -11.11
N LYS A 336 11.71 -6.49 -11.50
CA LYS A 336 11.27 -6.41 -12.90
C LYS A 336 11.61 -5.07 -13.55
N TYR A 337 11.60 -3.99 -12.78
CA TYR A 337 11.88 -2.64 -13.26
C TYR A 337 13.27 -2.11 -12.86
N ASN A 338 14.19 -3.00 -12.47
CA ASN A 338 15.56 -2.67 -12.05
C ASN A 338 15.62 -1.57 -10.97
N LEU A 339 14.66 -1.56 -10.06
CA LEU A 339 14.63 -0.64 -8.93
C LEU A 339 15.47 -1.21 -7.78
N PRO A 340 15.94 -0.36 -6.85
CA PRO A 340 16.53 -0.81 -5.59
C PRO A 340 15.62 -1.87 -4.97
N SER A 341 16.13 -3.10 -4.92
CA SER A 341 15.38 -4.24 -4.43
C SER A 341 16.26 -5.04 -3.48
N PRO A 342 15.67 -5.79 -2.54
CA PRO A 342 16.41 -6.63 -1.61
C PRO A 342 17.38 -7.64 -2.24
N PHE A 343 17.22 -7.88 -3.54
CA PHE A 343 18.02 -8.78 -4.34
C PHE A 343 18.95 -7.99 -5.25
N SER A 344 19.98 -7.38 -4.68
CA SER A 344 21.05 -6.70 -5.42
C SER A 344 22.41 -7.32 -5.10
N LEU A 345 23.02 -7.90 -6.13
CA LEU A 345 24.36 -8.49 -6.26
C LEU A 345 24.79 -9.74 -5.45
N ALA A 346 24.30 -10.02 -4.24
CA ALA A 346 24.90 -11.10 -3.43
C ALA A 346 24.53 -12.55 -3.85
N MET A 347 23.44 -12.74 -4.61
CA MET A 347 22.97 -14.08 -4.99
C MET A 347 23.49 -14.59 -6.35
N TYR A 348 24.34 -13.81 -7.03
CA TYR A 348 25.03 -14.27 -8.25
C TYR A 348 26.31 -15.07 -7.96
N GLY A 349 26.85 -14.99 -6.72
CA GLY A 349 28.09 -15.69 -6.34
C GLY A 349 27.93 -17.15 -5.94
N ALA A 350 26.71 -17.66 -5.68
CA ALA A 350 26.52 -19.00 -5.12
C ALA A 350 25.66 -19.96 -5.98
N VAL A 351 25.04 -19.49 -7.06
CA VAL A 351 24.21 -20.35 -7.94
C VAL A 351 24.79 -20.47 -9.35
N GLY A 352 25.75 -19.62 -9.72
CA GLY A 352 26.45 -19.69 -11.02
C GLY A 352 27.45 -20.84 -11.18
N ALA A 353 27.69 -21.65 -10.14
CA ALA A 353 28.71 -22.70 -10.17
C ALA A 353 28.17 -24.14 -10.18
N ILE A 354 26.85 -24.38 -10.10
CA ILE A 354 26.32 -25.76 -9.97
C ILE A 354 25.39 -26.20 -11.11
N CYS A 355 24.72 -25.30 -11.84
CA CYS A 355 23.95 -25.70 -13.02
C CYS A 355 24.03 -24.62 -14.10
N GLY A 356 24.78 -24.90 -15.17
CA GLY A 356 24.82 -24.06 -16.37
C GLY A 356 23.48 -24.03 -17.08
N ILE A 357 22.56 -23.19 -16.60
CA ILE A 357 21.28 -22.89 -17.23
C ILE A 357 21.22 -21.38 -17.45
N TYR A 358 21.53 -20.97 -18.67
CA TYR A 358 21.11 -19.67 -19.19
C TYR A 358 19.61 -19.77 -19.48
N ILE A 359 18.78 -19.02 -18.76
CA ILE A 359 17.35 -18.91 -19.08
C ILE A 359 17.16 -17.66 -19.92
N THR A 360 17.20 -17.86 -21.24
CA THR A 360 16.46 -17.03 -22.20
C THR A 360 15.01 -17.56 -22.27
N ASP A 361 14.09 -16.63 -22.50
CA ASP A 361 12.66 -16.82 -22.78
C ASP A 361 11.65 -16.85 -21.61
N TRP A 362 10.84 -15.79 -21.65
CA TRP A 362 9.74 -15.44 -20.79
C TRP A 362 8.50 -16.27 -21.14
N ASN A 363 8.17 -17.23 -20.29
CA ASN A 363 6.81 -17.74 -20.14
C ASN A 363 6.60 -18.11 -18.67
N VAL A 364 6.03 -17.17 -17.91
CA VAL A 364 5.68 -17.39 -16.50
C VAL A 364 4.44 -18.26 -16.46
N ILE A 365 4.64 -19.58 -16.41
CA ILE A 365 3.62 -20.50 -15.94
C ILE A 365 3.62 -20.41 -14.42
N ILE A 366 2.59 -19.77 -13.86
CA ILE A 366 2.23 -19.89 -12.45
C ILE A 366 1.88 -21.36 -12.20
N ARG A 367 2.86 -22.19 -11.85
CA ARG A 367 2.59 -23.53 -11.33
C ARG A 367 2.26 -23.42 -9.85
N TYR A 368 0.98 -23.61 -9.56
CA TYR A 368 0.44 -23.98 -8.25
C TYR A 368 1.35 -25.00 -7.58
N ILE A 369 1.78 -24.73 -6.34
CA ILE A 369 2.34 -25.76 -5.46
C ILE A 369 1.15 -26.33 -4.66
N PRO A 370 0.72 -27.58 -4.91
CA PRO A 370 -0.28 -28.21 -4.08
C PRO A 370 0.34 -28.60 -2.74
N PHE A 371 -0.40 -28.32 -1.68
CA PHE A 371 -0.11 -28.76 -0.32
C PHE A 371 -0.23 -30.29 -0.27
N TYR A 372 0.88 -31.01 -0.04
CA TYR A 372 0.83 -32.40 0.39
C TYR A 372 1.71 -32.57 1.64
N GLY A 373 1.04 -32.74 2.78
CA GLY A 373 1.67 -33.35 3.94
C GLY A 373 1.79 -34.84 3.72
N ASN A 374 3.00 -35.38 3.83
CA ASN A 374 3.32 -36.47 4.76
C ASN A 374 4.77 -36.95 4.60
N LYS A 375 5.42 -37.05 5.77
CA LYS A 375 6.46 -38.00 6.21
C LYS A 375 7.45 -38.56 5.17
N LEU A 376 8.70 -38.14 5.36
CA LEU A 376 9.93 -38.82 4.95
C LEU A 376 9.90 -40.33 5.21
N LYS A 377 10.22 -41.13 4.18
CA LYS A 377 10.91 -42.43 4.29
C LYS A 377 11.86 -42.59 3.08
N GLU A 378 13.02 -43.17 3.38
CA GLU A 378 14.30 -43.26 2.65
C GLU A 378 14.32 -43.97 1.27
N PRO A 379 15.44 -43.88 0.50
CA PRO A 379 15.51 -44.20 -0.92
C PRO A 379 16.04 -45.61 -1.23
N LYS A 380 15.62 -46.21 -2.36
CA LYS A 380 16.33 -47.32 -3.00
C LYS A 380 16.35 -47.21 -4.54
N HIS A 381 17.59 -47.29 -5.04
CA HIS A 381 18.08 -47.75 -6.35
C HIS A 381 17.56 -47.12 -7.65
N TYR A 382 18.48 -46.40 -8.30
CA TYR A 382 18.44 -46.03 -9.72
C TYR A 382 19.63 -46.69 -10.42
N GLU A 383 19.51 -47.99 -10.67
CA GLU A 383 20.23 -48.67 -11.74
C GLU A 383 19.17 -49.35 -12.57
N ASP A 384 18.81 -48.74 -13.71
CA ASP A 384 18.59 -49.48 -14.95
C ASP A 384 18.32 -48.53 -16.13
N ILE A 385 19.27 -48.59 -17.06
CA ILE A 385 19.04 -48.55 -18.51
C ILE A 385 18.87 -47.15 -19.13
N LEU A 386 19.99 -46.43 -19.11
CA LEU A 386 20.52 -45.85 -20.35
C LEU A 386 20.86 -47.00 -21.32
N GLN A 387 19.92 -47.40 -22.19
CA GLN A 387 20.24 -48.13 -23.44
C GLN A 387 18.97 -48.31 -24.31
N ASN A 388 18.70 -47.34 -25.19
CA ASN A 388 18.57 -47.61 -26.63
C ASN A 388 18.32 -46.32 -27.44
N LYS A 389 19.33 -45.97 -28.25
CA LYS A 389 19.23 -45.06 -29.39
C LYS A 389 18.58 -45.78 -30.58
N LYS A 390 18.06 -44.98 -31.53
CA LYS A 390 17.65 -45.29 -32.94
C LYS A 390 16.19 -45.73 -33.08
N ARG A 391 15.40 -45.37 -34.10
CA ARG A 391 15.38 -44.43 -35.26
C ARG A 391 14.11 -44.87 -36.04
N ILE A 392 13.40 -43.97 -36.75
CA ILE A 392 12.41 -44.26 -37.83
C ILE A 392 11.04 -44.73 -37.29
N VAL A 393 9.83 -44.22 -37.63
CA VAL A 393 9.26 -43.32 -38.68
C VAL A 393 8.49 -42.18 -37.99
#